data_AF-A0A6L7KIW3-F1
#
_entry.id   AF-A0A6L7KIW3-F1
#
_cell.length_a   1.000
_cell.length_b   1.000
_cell.length_c   1.000
_cell.angle_alpha   90.00
_cell.angle_beta   90.00
_cell.angle_gamma   90.00
#
_symmetry.space_group_name_H-M   'P 1'
#
loop_
_entity.id
_entity.type
_entity.pdbx_description
1 polymer ?
#
loop_
_entity_poly.entity_id
_entity_poly.type
_entity_poly.pdbx_seq_one_letter_code
_entity_poly.pdbx_strand_id
1 'polypeptide(L)'
;RSRELELVTDRSKSLTARRDAFESLRDTAAEAYRDASGSTWRPRRGSHVSQTGKLTSAAVDARDYQRARKDRKAAAHLPQGTLVAVTGGRDVKDPAAVIARLDKARARHADMVLVHGGGPGVERIAARWAERNGVHQVVCKPDWDRHGRAAPFRRNDELLNLLPKGVLAFPGSGITENLVERARQLGIPVARFVA
;
A
#
# COMPACT_ATOMS: atom_id res chain seq x y z
N ARG A 1 -2.47 19.05 23.60
CA ARG A 1 -2.82 18.05 22.55
C ARG A 1 -3.12 16.64 23.15
N SER A 2 -3.57 16.52 24.41
CA SER A 2 -3.79 15.21 25.11
C SER A 2 -5.27 14.81 25.24
N ARG A 3 -6.15 15.77 25.51
CA ARG A 3 -7.56 15.51 25.84
C ARG A 3 -8.38 14.87 24.72
N GLU A 4 -8.12 15.22 23.46
CA GLU A 4 -8.84 14.64 22.31
C GLU A 4 -8.46 13.17 22.10
N LEU A 5 -7.19 12.82 22.31
CA LEU A 5 -6.72 11.43 22.24
C LEU A 5 -7.32 10.58 23.35
N GLU A 6 -7.37 11.13 24.57
CA GLU A 6 -8.00 10.47 25.73
C GLU A 6 -9.48 10.17 25.47
N LEU A 7 -10.24 11.15 24.98
CA LEU A 7 -11.65 10.98 24.64
C LEU A 7 -11.88 9.91 23.56
N VAL A 8 -11.06 9.90 22.49
CA VAL A 8 -11.13 8.88 21.44
C VAL A 8 -10.80 7.50 21.99
N THR A 9 -9.78 7.41 22.86
CA THR A 9 -9.35 6.16 23.48
C THR A 9 -10.43 5.58 24.39
N ASP A 10 -11.05 6.41 25.23
CA ASP A 10 -12.09 5.95 26.14
C ASP A 10 -13.38 5.55 25.41
N ARG A 11 -13.72 6.28 24.34
CA ARG A 11 -14.81 5.86 23.44
C ARG A 11 -14.51 4.52 22.78
N SER A 12 -13.27 4.30 22.33
CA SER A 12 -12.86 3.01 21.76
C SER A 12 -12.99 1.87 22.77
N LYS A 13 -12.48 2.05 24.01
CA LYS A 13 -12.63 1.05 25.08
C LYS A 13 -14.10 0.72 25.36
N SER A 14 -14.96 1.74 25.45
CA SER A 14 -16.39 1.55 25.69
C SER A 14 -17.08 0.77 24.56
N LEU A 15 -16.76 1.08 23.30
CA LEU A 15 -17.29 0.34 22.14
C LEU A 15 -16.80 -1.12 22.11
N THR A 16 -15.54 -1.36 22.45
CA THR A 16 -14.98 -2.72 22.59
C THR A 16 -15.72 -3.51 23.67
N ALA A 17 -15.91 -2.93 24.86
CA ALA A 17 -16.63 -3.61 25.95
C ALA A 17 -18.08 -3.97 25.58
N ARG A 18 -18.79 -3.06 24.88
CA ARG A 18 -20.15 -3.33 24.39
C ARG A 18 -20.17 -4.47 23.37
N ARG A 19 -19.24 -4.47 22.42
CA ARG A 19 -19.10 -5.56 21.45
C ARG A 19 -18.88 -6.89 22.15
N ASP A 20 -17.96 -6.95 23.11
CA ASP A 20 -17.62 -8.18 23.82
C ASP A 20 -18.83 -8.73 24.61
N ALA A 21 -19.66 -7.85 25.19
CA ALA A 21 -20.91 -8.25 25.82
C ALA A 21 -21.92 -8.86 24.82
N PHE A 22 -22.04 -8.29 23.61
CA PHE A 22 -22.88 -8.87 22.55
C PHE A 22 -22.32 -10.17 21.97
N GLU A 23 -21.00 -10.37 21.97
CA GLU A 23 -20.40 -11.66 21.68
C GLU A 23 -20.82 -12.70 22.73
N SER A 24 -20.65 -12.41 24.02
CA SER A 24 -21.02 -13.32 25.11
C SER A 24 -22.51 -13.69 25.09
N LEU A 25 -23.41 -12.70 24.97
CA LEU A 25 -24.86 -12.92 24.93
C LEU A 25 -25.24 -13.92 23.82
N ARG A 26 -24.60 -13.79 22.66
CA ARG A 26 -24.89 -14.60 21.48
C ARG A 26 -24.36 -16.03 21.61
N ASP A 27 -23.20 -16.24 22.22
CA ASP A 27 -22.69 -17.58 22.50
C ASP A 27 -23.60 -18.32 23.48
N THR A 28 -24.05 -17.65 24.56
CA THR A 28 -25.02 -18.20 25.50
C THR A 28 -26.35 -18.54 24.81
N ALA A 29 -26.85 -17.68 23.91
CA ALA A 29 -28.06 -17.97 23.16
C ALA A 29 -27.90 -19.16 22.20
N ALA A 30 -26.72 -19.32 21.58
CA ALA A 30 -26.42 -20.44 20.70
C ALA A 30 -26.31 -21.78 21.46
N GLU A 31 -25.81 -21.75 22.70
CA GLU A 31 -25.79 -22.89 23.61
C GLU A 31 -27.21 -23.29 24.01
N ALA A 32 -28.02 -22.35 24.50
CA ALA A 32 -29.41 -22.60 24.84
C ALA A 32 -30.24 -23.14 23.66
N TYR A 33 -29.99 -22.64 22.43
CA TYR A 33 -30.63 -23.19 21.22
C TYR A 33 -30.23 -24.64 20.96
N ARG A 34 -28.96 -24.99 21.19
CA ARG A 34 -28.46 -26.35 21.01
C ARG A 34 -29.09 -27.30 22.01
N ASP A 35 -29.18 -26.89 23.27
CA ASP A 35 -29.78 -27.68 24.34
C ASP A 35 -31.28 -27.92 24.07
N ALA A 36 -31.98 -26.90 23.57
CA ALA A 36 -33.42 -27.00 23.30
C ALA A 36 -33.78 -27.76 22.01
N SER A 37 -32.96 -27.65 20.95
CA SER A 37 -33.30 -28.18 19.61
C SER A 37 -32.45 -29.37 19.15
N GLY A 38 -31.36 -29.69 19.86
CA GLY A 38 -30.34 -30.63 19.42
C GLY A 38 -29.52 -30.17 18.19
N SER A 39 -29.84 -29.01 17.62
CA SER A 39 -29.21 -28.48 16.40
C SER A 39 -28.26 -27.33 16.73
N THR A 40 -27.21 -27.16 15.92
CA THR A 40 -26.31 -26.01 16.06
C THR A 40 -26.94 -24.77 15.47
N TRP A 41 -27.04 -23.70 16.25
CA TRP A 41 -27.45 -22.40 15.74
C TRP A 41 -26.46 -21.90 14.67
N ARG A 42 -26.96 -21.39 13.55
CA ARG A 42 -26.15 -20.81 12.46
C ARG A 42 -26.78 -19.48 12.02
N PRO A 43 -25.96 -18.47 11.66
CA PRO A 43 -26.48 -17.24 11.10
C PRO A 43 -27.21 -17.54 9.78
N ARG A 44 -28.38 -16.91 9.58
CA ARG A 44 -29.15 -17.05 8.32
C ARG A 44 -28.39 -16.46 7.12
N ARG A 45 -27.49 -15.49 7.34
CA ARG A 45 -26.62 -14.86 6.34
C ARG A 45 -25.30 -14.40 6.95
N GLY A 46 -24.22 -14.52 6.19
CA GLY A 46 -22.89 -13.98 6.53
C GLY A 46 -22.09 -14.84 7.50
N SER A 47 -20.83 -14.48 7.69
CA SER A 47 -19.94 -15.12 8.65
C SER A 47 -20.24 -14.76 10.10
N HIS A 48 -20.08 -15.75 10.96
CA HIS A 48 -20.05 -15.65 12.42
C HIS A 48 -18.60 -15.84 12.90
N VAL A 49 -17.83 -14.75 12.99
CA VAL A 49 -16.41 -14.84 13.39
C VAL A 49 -16.27 -14.38 14.84
N SER A 50 -15.45 -15.09 15.63
CA SER A 50 -14.99 -14.56 16.90
C SER A 50 -13.95 -13.47 16.67
N GLN A 51 -14.19 -12.23 17.12
CA GLN A 51 -13.13 -11.22 17.10
C GLN A 51 -12.17 -11.38 18.29
N THR A 52 -12.65 -11.93 19.40
CA THR A 52 -11.89 -12.13 20.64
C THR A 52 -11.18 -13.48 20.73
N GLY A 53 -11.50 -14.41 19.81
CA GLY A 53 -11.05 -15.81 19.86
C GLY A 53 -11.75 -16.65 20.93
N LYS A 54 -12.73 -16.08 21.65
CA LYS A 54 -13.41 -16.73 22.78
C LYS A 54 -14.79 -17.30 22.43
N LEU A 55 -15.30 -17.06 21.22
CA LEU A 55 -16.59 -17.59 20.79
C LEU A 55 -16.43 -19.03 20.29
N THR A 56 -17.18 -19.95 20.88
CA THR A 56 -17.18 -21.38 20.52
C THR A 56 -18.11 -21.69 19.37
N SER A 57 -19.12 -20.85 19.10
CA SER A 57 -20.08 -21.02 18.00
C SER A 57 -19.66 -20.34 16.68
N ALA A 58 -18.41 -19.89 16.58
CA ALA A 58 -17.89 -19.20 15.39
C ALA A 58 -17.94 -20.11 14.12
N ALA A 59 -18.58 -19.63 13.06
CA ALA A 59 -18.66 -20.26 11.75
C ALA A 59 -18.46 -19.22 10.64
N VAL A 60 -17.42 -19.35 9.82
CA VAL A 60 -17.15 -18.44 8.69
C VAL A 60 -17.81 -18.98 7.42
N ASP A 61 -18.58 -18.16 6.71
CA ASP A 61 -19.12 -18.52 5.39
C ASP A 61 -17.95 -18.75 4.41
N ALA A 62 -18.03 -19.81 3.61
CA ALA A 62 -16.95 -20.18 2.69
C ALA A 62 -16.59 -19.04 1.70
N ARG A 63 -17.56 -18.22 1.28
CA ARG A 63 -17.34 -17.09 0.37
C ARG A 63 -16.55 -15.98 1.05
N ASP A 64 -16.89 -15.67 2.29
CA ASP A 64 -16.16 -14.68 3.09
C ASP A 64 -14.73 -15.15 3.37
N TYR A 65 -14.53 -16.43 3.67
CA TYR A 65 -13.20 -17.02 3.82
C TYR A 65 -12.38 -16.92 2.52
N GLN A 66 -12.97 -17.27 1.38
CA GLN A 66 -12.29 -17.16 0.08
C GLN A 66 -11.93 -15.72 -0.28
N ARG A 67 -12.84 -14.78 0.00
CA ARG A 67 -12.60 -13.34 -0.18
C ARG A 67 -11.44 -12.87 0.71
N ALA A 68 -11.49 -13.12 2.01
CA ALA A 68 -10.42 -12.76 2.94
C ALA A 68 -9.08 -13.39 2.54
N ARG A 69 -9.09 -14.63 2.02
CA ARG A 69 -7.88 -15.28 1.50
C ARG A 69 -7.34 -14.58 0.24
N LYS A 70 -8.21 -14.19 -0.70
CA LYS A 70 -7.81 -13.41 -1.90
C LYS A 70 -7.25 -12.06 -1.50
N ASP A 71 -7.91 -11.36 -0.58
CA ASP A 71 -7.47 -10.05 -0.08
C ASP A 71 -6.12 -10.15 0.63
N ARG A 72 -5.90 -11.18 1.47
CA ARG A 72 -4.59 -11.42 2.10
C ARG A 72 -3.50 -11.73 1.09
N LYS A 73 -3.78 -12.54 0.07
CA LYS A 73 -2.82 -12.82 -1.01
C LYS A 73 -2.48 -11.55 -1.78
N ALA A 74 -3.48 -10.74 -2.12
CA ALA A 74 -3.27 -9.45 -2.78
C ALA A 74 -2.42 -8.51 -1.91
N ALA A 75 -2.77 -8.37 -0.62
CA ALA A 75 -2.05 -7.54 0.35
C ALA A 75 -0.58 -7.95 0.52
N ALA A 76 -0.27 -9.25 0.43
CA ALA A 76 1.11 -9.75 0.50
C ALA A 76 2.00 -9.25 -0.65
N HIS A 77 1.41 -8.83 -1.77
CA HIS A 77 2.14 -8.26 -2.90
C HIS A 77 2.30 -6.74 -2.82
N LEU A 78 1.68 -6.07 -1.82
CA LEU A 78 1.85 -4.63 -1.63
C LEU A 78 3.11 -4.38 -0.80
N PRO A 79 4.19 -3.83 -1.39
CA PRO A 79 5.36 -3.46 -0.62
C PRO A 79 4.96 -2.42 0.43
N GLN A 80 5.29 -2.70 1.68
CA GLN A 80 5.01 -1.81 2.80
C GLN A 80 6.14 -0.78 2.91
N GLY A 81 5.78 0.48 3.14
CA GLY A 81 6.72 1.54 3.46
C GLY A 81 6.55 2.81 2.65
N THR A 82 7.50 3.72 2.81
CA THR A 82 7.44 5.06 2.21
C THR A 82 7.77 5.02 0.72
N LEU A 83 6.76 5.22 -0.14
CA LEU A 83 6.97 5.31 -1.58
C LEU A 83 7.79 6.56 -1.95
N VAL A 84 8.90 6.37 -2.68
CA VAL A 84 9.74 7.45 -3.23
C VAL A 84 9.90 7.22 -4.73
N ALA A 85 9.45 8.18 -5.52
CA ALA A 85 9.53 8.10 -6.97
C ALA A 85 10.87 8.62 -7.51
N VAL A 86 11.38 8.02 -8.58
CA VAL A 86 12.53 8.51 -9.33
C VAL A 86 12.22 8.52 -10.83
N THR A 87 12.64 9.58 -11.50
CA THR A 87 12.55 9.69 -12.96
C THR A 87 13.76 10.41 -13.53
N GLY A 88 14.11 10.10 -14.78
CA GLY A 88 15.20 10.73 -15.50
C GLY A 88 15.42 10.13 -16.88
N GLY A 89 16.27 10.78 -17.66
CA GLY A 89 16.59 10.40 -19.03
C GLY A 89 17.55 9.21 -19.16
N ARG A 90 17.79 8.85 -20.43
CA ARG A 90 18.74 7.81 -20.82
C ARG A 90 20.20 8.26 -20.61
N ASP A 91 20.47 9.52 -20.91
CA ASP A 91 21.82 10.08 -20.97
C ASP A 91 22.24 10.52 -19.56
N VAL A 92 23.06 9.69 -18.92
CA VAL A 92 23.55 9.90 -17.55
C VAL A 92 25.06 10.07 -17.62
N LYS A 93 25.56 11.23 -17.19
CA LYS A 93 26.99 11.54 -17.20
C LYS A 93 27.69 11.04 -15.94
N ASP A 94 26.99 11.11 -14.81
CA ASP A 94 27.45 10.72 -13.50
C ASP A 94 26.43 9.81 -12.79
N PRO A 95 26.54 8.48 -12.99
CA PRO A 95 25.73 7.50 -12.26
C PRO A 95 25.89 7.57 -10.73
N ALA A 96 27.04 8.03 -10.22
CA ALA A 96 27.29 8.13 -8.79
C ALA A 96 26.44 9.24 -8.15
N ALA A 97 26.18 10.33 -8.88
CA ALA A 97 25.25 11.37 -8.43
C ALA A 97 23.84 10.81 -8.20
N VAL A 98 23.34 9.96 -9.11
CA VAL A 98 22.02 9.30 -8.95
C VAL A 98 22.00 8.44 -7.69
N ILE A 99 23.03 7.59 -7.52
CA ILE A 99 23.18 6.70 -6.35
C ILE A 99 23.20 7.50 -5.05
N ALA A 100 24.01 8.57 -4.97
CA ALA A 100 24.12 9.39 -3.77
C ALA A 100 22.79 10.03 -3.35
N ARG A 101 21.92 10.38 -4.31
CA ARG A 101 20.57 10.90 -3.99
C ARG A 101 19.65 9.82 -3.46
N LEU A 102 19.75 8.59 -3.99
CA LEU A 102 18.99 7.45 -3.49
C LEU A 102 19.42 7.06 -2.08
N ASP A 103 20.74 7.04 -1.80
CA ASP A 103 21.28 6.79 -0.47
C ASP A 103 20.77 7.82 0.54
N LYS A 104 20.77 9.10 0.16
CA LYS A 104 20.22 10.18 0.99
C LYS A 104 18.72 10.04 1.24
N ALA A 105 17.96 9.57 0.26
CA ALA A 105 16.54 9.30 0.43
C ALA A 105 16.31 8.15 1.41
N ARG A 106 17.07 7.06 1.28
CA ARG A 106 17.03 5.90 2.17
C ARG A 106 17.42 6.24 3.60
N ALA A 107 18.44 7.09 3.79
CA ALA A 107 18.83 7.56 5.11
C ALA A 107 17.71 8.34 5.83
N ARG A 108 16.82 9.00 5.08
CA ARG A 108 15.64 9.70 5.61
C ARG A 108 14.44 8.77 5.79
N HIS A 109 14.30 7.77 4.95
CA HIS A 109 13.19 6.83 4.90
C HIS A 109 13.76 5.41 4.78
N ALA A 110 14.10 4.80 5.92
CA ALA A 110 14.74 3.49 5.97
C ALA A 110 13.84 2.37 5.40
N ASP A 111 12.52 2.55 5.50
CA ASP A 111 11.46 1.71 4.96
C ASP A 111 11.07 2.07 3.51
N MET A 112 11.89 2.84 2.78
CA MET A 112 11.47 3.32 1.48
C MET A 112 11.22 2.19 0.47
N VAL A 113 10.27 2.44 -0.43
CA VAL A 113 10.00 1.62 -1.61
C VAL A 113 10.23 2.51 -2.83
N LEU A 114 11.09 2.06 -3.74
CA LEU A 114 11.44 2.83 -4.93
C LEU A 114 10.34 2.67 -5.99
N VAL A 115 9.86 3.78 -6.55
CA VAL A 115 8.89 3.78 -7.65
C VAL A 115 9.52 4.37 -8.89
N HIS A 116 9.49 3.67 -10.02
CA HIS A 116 10.06 4.15 -11.28
C HIS A 116 9.36 3.54 -12.49
N GLY A 117 9.57 4.13 -13.67
CA GLY A 117 8.91 3.63 -14.89
C GLY A 117 9.64 2.48 -15.61
N GLY A 118 10.86 2.15 -15.18
CA GLY A 118 11.61 0.98 -15.68
C GLY A 118 12.32 1.21 -17.02
N GLY A 119 12.50 2.48 -17.41
CA GLY A 119 13.27 2.87 -18.58
C GLY A 119 14.79 2.75 -18.42
N PRO A 120 15.55 3.01 -19.49
CA PRO A 120 17.01 3.04 -19.46
C PRO A 120 17.55 4.28 -18.71
N GLY A 121 18.87 4.34 -18.51
CA GLY A 121 19.53 5.49 -17.87
C GLY A 121 19.25 5.55 -16.37
N VAL A 122 18.76 6.70 -15.90
CA VAL A 122 18.51 6.96 -14.48
C VAL A 122 17.62 5.89 -13.84
N GLU A 123 16.50 5.53 -14.48
CA GLU A 123 15.55 4.56 -13.92
C GLU A 123 16.18 3.16 -13.80
N ARG A 124 17.06 2.77 -14.73
CA ARG A 124 17.81 1.51 -14.66
C ARG A 124 18.90 1.52 -13.59
N ILE A 125 19.59 2.64 -13.40
CA ILE A 125 20.57 2.80 -12.33
C ILE A 125 19.87 2.69 -10.98
N ALA A 126 18.72 3.33 -10.83
CA ALA A 126 17.95 3.29 -9.60
C ALA A 126 17.42 1.87 -9.29
N ALA A 127 16.93 1.14 -10.30
CA ALA A 127 16.54 -0.25 -10.15
C ALA A 127 17.70 -1.14 -9.65
N ARG A 128 18.89 -1.01 -10.27
CA ARG A 128 20.10 -1.75 -9.84
C ARG A 128 20.55 -1.36 -8.43
N TRP A 129 20.45 -0.09 -8.08
CA TRP A 129 20.74 0.37 -6.73
C TRP A 129 19.77 -0.25 -5.73
N ALA A 130 18.47 -0.30 -6.04
CA ALA A 130 17.47 -0.89 -5.16
C ALA A 130 17.72 -2.38 -4.91
N GLU A 131 18.01 -3.13 -5.98
CA GLU A 131 18.38 -4.56 -5.90
C GLU A 131 19.60 -4.79 -4.99
N ARG A 132 20.67 -4.02 -5.17
CA ARG A 132 21.90 -4.12 -4.36
C ARG A 132 21.69 -3.79 -2.88
N ASN A 133 20.70 -2.96 -2.59
CA ASN A 133 20.45 -2.43 -1.25
C ASN A 133 19.30 -3.12 -0.51
N GLY A 134 18.64 -4.10 -1.15
CA GLY A 134 17.47 -4.78 -0.58
C GLY A 134 16.24 -3.87 -0.47
N VAL A 135 16.13 -2.86 -1.34
CA VAL A 135 15.00 -1.93 -1.37
C VAL A 135 13.93 -2.48 -2.33
N HIS A 136 12.68 -2.58 -1.86
CA HIS A 136 11.57 -2.98 -2.71
C HIS A 136 11.33 -1.96 -3.82
N GLN A 137 10.90 -2.44 -4.99
CA GLN A 137 10.64 -1.59 -6.15
C GLN A 137 9.25 -1.84 -6.74
N VAL A 138 8.57 -0.75 -7.13
CA VAL A 138 7.33 -0.76 -7.91
C VAL A 138 7.66 -0.19 -9.28
N VAL A 139 7.47 -1.00 -10.32
CA VAL A 139 7.86 -0.65 -11.69
C VAL A 139 6.62 -0.37 -12.54
N CYS A 140 6.38 0.90 -12.86
CA CYS A 140 5.26 1.35 -13.69
C CYS A 140 5.67 1.35 -15.18
N LYS A 141 5.69 0.16 -15.80
CA LYS A 141 6.07 0.04 -17.22
C LYS A 141 4.97 0.64 -18.12
N PRO A 142 5.33 1.28 -19.24
CA PRO A 142 4.34 1.73 -20.22
C PRO A 142 3.62 0.52 -20.84
N ASP A 143 2.29 0.52 -20.76
CA ASP A 143 1.41 -0.45 -21.43
C ASP A 143 1.13 0.01 -22.87
N TRP A 144 1.96 -0.44 -23.80
CA TRP A 144 1.86 -0.09 -25.21
C TRP A 144 0.65 -0.71 -25.90
N ASP A 145 0.24 -1.91 -25.49
CA ASP A 145 -0.90 -2.62 -26.08
C ASP A 145 -2.21 -1.88 -25.79
N ARG A 146 -2.33 -1.33 -24.57
CA ARG A 146 -3.53 -0.61 -24.15
C ARG A 146 -3.55 0.86 -24.55
N HIS A 147 -2.39 1.52 -24.57
CA HIS A 147 -2.32 2.99 -24.67
C HIS A 147 -1.52 3.53 -25.85
N GLY A 148 -0.87 2.65 -26.64
CA GLY A 148 -0.09 3.03 -27.81
C GLY A 148 0.89 4.15 -27.50
N ARG A 149 0.90 5.21 -28.34
CA ARG A 149 1.78 6.37 -28.19
C ARG A 149 1.61 7.14 -26.87
N ALA A 150 0.47 7.02 -26.20
CA ALA A 150 0.23 7.67 -24.91
C ALA A 150 0.76 6.87 -23.71
N ALA A 151 1.19 5.62 -23.90
CA ALA A 151 1.63 4.73 -22.83
C ALA A 151 2.69 5.36 -21.88
N PRO A 152 3.71 6.09 -22.36
CA PRO A 152 4.70 6.71 -21.49
C PRO A 152 4.13 7.83 -20.59
N PHE A 153 3.07 8.51 -21.02
CA PHE A 153 2.41 9.53 -20.22
C PHE A 153 1.40 8.92 -19.25
N ARG A 154 0.65 7.89 -19.68
CA ARG A 154 -0.29 7.15 -18.83
C ARG A 154 0.41 6.44 -17.67
N ARG A 155 1.58 5.84 -17.91
CA ARG A 155 2.37 5.25 -16.81
C ARG A 155 2.80 6.29 -15.76
N ASN A 156 2.99 7.56 -16.14
CA ASN A 156 3.36 8.62 -15.19
C ASN A 156 2.16 8.93 -14.28
N ASP A 157 0.95 8.96 -14.83
CA ASP A 157 -0.28 9.08 -14.05
C ASP A 157 -0.42 7.93 -13.06
N GLU A 158 -0.24 6.69 -13.53
CA GLU A 158 -0.28 5.51 -12.68
C GLU A 158 0.77 5.57 -11.56
N LEU A 159 2.00 5.97 -11.89
CA LEU A 159 3.08 6.13 -10.92
C LEU A 159 2.75 7.17 -9.85
N LEU A 160 2.20 8.31 -10.24
CA LEU A 160 1.86 9.38 -9.30
C LEU A 160 0.58 9.10 -8.50
N ASN A 161 -0.35 8.30 -9.06
CA ASN A 161 -1.56 7.83 -8.37
C ASN A 161 -1.25 6.86 -7.23
N LEU A 162 -0.03 6.32 -7.16
CA LEU A 162 0.46 5.62 -5.97
C LEU A 162 0.73 6.57 -4.79
N LEU A 163 0.68 7.89 -5.02
CA LEU A 163 0.91 8.95 -4.04
C LEU A 163 2.29 8.83 -3.36
N PRO A 164 3.39 8.86 -4.14
CA PRO A 164 4.72 8.87 -3.56
C PRO A 164 4.92 10.10 -2.67
N LYS A 165 5.68 9.94 -1.58
CA LYS A 165 6.00 11.03 -0.66
C LYS A 165 6.79 12.17 -1.31
N GLY A 166 7.52 11.84 -2.37
CA GLY A 166 8.23 12.81 -3.20
C GLY A 166 8.83 12.18 -4.44
N VAL A 167 9.26 13.03 -5.37
CA VAL A 167 9.89 12.65 -6.65
C VAL A 167 11.33 13.16 -6.69
N LEU A 168 12.28 12.26 -6.95
CA LEU A 168 13.65 12.58 -7.34
C LEU A 168 13.71 12.69 -8.86
N ALA A 169 13.83 13.91 -9.38
CA ALA A 169 13.80 14.18 -10.80
C ALA A 169 15.20 14.54 -11.32
N PHE A 170 15.65 13.79 -12.32
CA PHE A 170 16.89 14.06 -13.05
C PHE A 170 16.56 14.52 -14.48
N PRO A 171 17.50 15.14 -15.21
CA PRO A 171 17.25 15.63 -16.56
C PRO A 171 16.82 14.49 -17.47
N GLY A 172 15.88 14.76 -18.37
CA GLY A 172 15.31 13.74 -19.24
C GLY A 172 14.52 14.31 -20.41
N SER A 173 13.65 13.49 -21.00
CA SER A 173 12.83 13.88 -22.14
C SER A 173 11.55 14.60 -21.68
N GLY A 174 10.71 15.01 -22.64
CA GLY A 174 9.37 15.55 -22.34
C GLY A 174 8.48 14.61 -21.51
N ILE A 175 8.75 13.30 -21.51
CA ILE A 175 8.05 12.34 -20.64
C ILE A 175 8.44 12.55 -19.17
N THR A 176 9.72 12.83 -18.91
CA THR A 176 10.23 13.13 -17.55
C THR A 176 9.68 14.47 -17.06
N GLU A 177 9.70 15.51 -17.90
CA GLU A 177 9.14 16.81 -17.53
C GLU A 177 7.63 16.73 -17.28
N ASN A 178 6.89 15.95 -18.08
CA ASN A 178 5.47 15.70 -17.83
C ASN A 178 5.21 15.08 -16.45
N LEU A 179 6.02 14.10 -16.02
CA LEU A 179 5.90 13.52 -14.68
C LEU A 179 6.11 14.60 -13.61
N VAL A 180 7.13 15.45 -13.77
CA VAL A 180 7.43 16.51 -12.80
C VAL A 180 6.31 17.55 -12.72
N GLU A 181 5.76 17.97 -13.85
CA GLU A 181 4.64 18.90 -13.90
C GLU A 181 3.39 18.33 -13.21
N ARG A 182 3.03 17.08 -13.53
CA ARG A 182 1.89 16.40 -12.90
C ARG A 182 2.09 16.19 -11.40
N ALA A 183 3.31 15.82 -10.97
CA ALA A 183 3.62 15.67 -9.55
C ALA A 183 3.39 16.98 -8.79
N ARG A 184 3.82 18.11 -9.36
CA ARG A 184 3.59 19.44 -8.77
C ARG A 184 2.11 19.81 -8.71
N GLN A 185 1.34 19.49 -9.76
CA GLN A 185 -0.12 19.71 -9.78
C GLN A 185 -0.84 18.92 -8.68
N LEU A 186 -0.35 17.72 -8.36
CA LEU A 186 -0.86 16.88 -7.27
C LEU A 186 -0.33 17.28 -5.88
N GLY A 187 0.48 18.35 -5.78
CA GLY A 187 1.08 18.78 -4.52
C GLY A 187 2.19 17.85 -4.00
N ILE A 188 2.69 16.93 -4.84
CA ILE A 188 3.78 16.03 -4.48
C ILE A 188 5.11 16.80 -4.58
N PRO A 189 5.94 16.83 -3.51
CA PRO A 189 7.23 17.50 -3.54
C PRO A 189 8.17 16.90 -4.60
N VAL A 190 8.77 17.77 -5.43
CA VAL A 190 9.75 17.37 -6.45
C VAL A 190 11.11 17.99 -6.14
N ALA A 191 12.13 17.16 -6.03
CA ALA A 191 13.53 17.59 -5.93
C ALA A 191 14.25 17.33 -7.26
N ARG A 192 14.75 18.41 -7.88
CA ARG A 192 15.50 18.34 -9.16
C ARG A 192 17.00 18.22 -8.90
N PHE A 193 17.67 17.37 -9.68
CA PHE A 193 19.11 17.13 -9.61
C PHE A 193 19.74 17.09 -11.01
N VAL A 194 21.06 17.03 -11.04
CA VAL A 194 21.84 16.69 -12.22
C VAL A 194 22.28 15.23 -12.14
N ALA A 195 22.36 14.56 -13.30
CA ALA A 195 22.74 13.15 -13.48
C ALA A 195 23.82 13.04 -14.55
#